data_AF-A0A5D0CXK9-F1
#
_entry.id   AF-A0A5D0CXK9-F1
#
_cell.length_a   1.000
_cell.length_b   1.000
_cell.length_c   1.000
_cell.angle_alpha   90.00
_cell.angle_beta   90.00
_cell.angle_gamma   90.00
#
_symmetry.space_group_name_H-M   'P 1'
#
loop_
_entity.id
_entity.type
_entity.pdbx_description
1 polymer ?
#
loop_
_entity_poly.entity_id
_entity_poly.type
_entity_poly.pdbx_seq_one_letter_code
_entity_poly.pdbx_strand_id
1 'polypeptide(L)'
;MGVIYSISFMFGNIFAYARLLSLTKLVIQKRNIQHFYSFLLILLSHLVPAIIVVMFFQSNVSIFYHLIMIAALVMTGIRWTKIWSEVLDKFEEQLDLNESAPPFKHANINQRPIKEQFISRFKKQLILFINRILIALFKRKLLIEKLMSETLLFPPSKRIVKIFMDTQEQLGMHGIELFITISSRSPGYAYLKPWFRKGRNAVVLTTEACEEFSDEELKALIAHELIHIKYKDYDFKSTLFSTSTIFLFIAGMLTYVYIVGIISAYLVYVALVLVLAIPVMMIVFLGMLIYLLYAKHGYWYQIREMRADRKACELIPEIRLGLIKLLKRMQNENMETNIPWYRKLPERYSRWHTHPSLDYRIHLLQNYKKWSYKEYIRHFFQTLKWAITGKGWSGD
;
A
#
# COMPACT_ATOMS: atom_id res chain seq x y z
N MET A 1 6.06 -11.10 -2.17
CA MET A 1 4.86 -11.80 -2.70
C MET A 1 4.33 -11.23 -4.01
N GLY A 2 4.53 -9.94 -4.35
CA GLY A 2 4.07 -9.40 -5.65
C GLY A 2 4.58 -10.16 -6.89
N VAL A 3 5.85 -10.60 -6.86
CA VAL A 3 6.39 -11.50 -7.89
C VAL A 3 5.62 -12.82 -7.95
N ILE A 4 5.24 -13.39 -6.80
CA ILE A 4 4.45 -14.62 -6.73
C ILE A 4 3.04 -14.40 -7.33
N TYR A 5 2.42 -13.26 -7.07
CA TYR A 5 1.13 -12.89 -7.69
C TYR A 5 1.22 -12.84 -9.21
N SER A 6 2.31 -12.28 -9.73
CA SER A 6 2.53 -12.12 -11.17
C SER A 6 2.80 -13.46 -11.83
N ILE A 7 3.65 -14.29 -11.21
CA ILE A 7 3.87 -15.68 -11.60
C ILE A 7 2.55 -16.46 -11.57
N SER A 8 1.69 -16.22 -10.59
CA SER A 8 0.39 -16.90 -10.45
C SER A 8 -0.56 -16.52 -11.58
N PHE A 9 -0.65 -15.23 -11.93
CA PHE A 9 -1.39 -14.78 -13.10
C PHE A 9 -0.81 -15.38 -14.39
N MET A 10 0.51 -15.31 -14.57
CA MET A 10 1.19 -15.86 -15.74
C MET A 10 1.03 -17.37 -15.87
N PHE A 11 1.01 -18.08 -14.74
CA PHE A 11 0.77 -19.52 -14.69
C PHE A 11 -0.63 -19.88 -15.17
N GLY A 12 -1.63 -19.09 -14.76
CA GLY A 12 -2.98 -19.20 -15.33
C GLY A 12 -3.00 -18.95 -16.85
N ASN A 13 -2.03 -18.18 -17.36
CA ASN A 13 -1.92 -17.74 -18.75
C ASN A 13 -0.86 -18.50 -19.61
N ILE A 14 -0.35 -19.62 -19.12
CA ILE A 14 0.82 -20.29 -19.70
C ILE A 14 0.61 -20.74 -21.15
N PHE A 15 -0.60 -21.15 -21.51
CA PHE A 15 -0.93 -21.61 -22.86
C PHE A 15 -0.97 -20.46 -23.88
N ALA A 16 -1.47 -19.28 -23.49
CA ALA A 16 -1.45 -18.12 -24.38
C ALA A 16 -0.03 -17.64 -24.62
N TYR A 17 0.85 -17.69 -23.61
CA TYR A 17 2.27 -17.36 -23.83
C TYR A 17 2.97 -18.36 -24.75
N ALA A 18 2.69 -19.65 -24.60
CA ALA A 18 3.24 -20.66 -25.51
C ALA A 18 2.80 -20.42 -26.96
N ARG A 19 1.53 -20.04 -27.16
CA ARG A 19 0.97 -19.72 -28.48
C ARG A 19 1.50 -18.40 -29.05
N LEU A 20 1.67 -17.39 -28.21
CA LEU A 20 2.34 -16.15 -28.59
C LEU A 20 3.76 -16.39 -29.07
N LEU A 21 4.52 -17.28 -28.40
CA LEU A 21 5.87 -17.64 -28.81
C LEU A 21 5.91 -18.35 -30.17
N SER A 22 4.93 -19.20 -30.49
CA SER A 22 4.84 -19.79 -31.83
C SER A 22 4.49 -18.75 -32.89
N LEU A 23 3.57 -17.84 -32.58
CA LEU A 23 3.19 -16.73 -33.45
C LEU A 23 4.34 -15.76 -33.73
N THR A 24 5.22 -15.50 -32.75
CA THR A 24 6.42 -14.67 -32.96
C THR A 24 7.23 -15.15 -34.16
N LYS A 25 7.41 -16.47 -34.29
CA LYS A 25 8.18 -17.05 -35.40
C LYS A 25 7.53 -16.77 -36.74
N LEU A 26 6.21 -16.94 -36.80
CA LEU A 26 5.42 -16.77 -38.03
C LEU A 26 5.36 -15.30 -38.48
N VAL A 27 5.19 -14.38 -37.53
CA VAL A 27 5.22 -12.93 -37.78
C VAL A 27 6.61 -12.46 -38.25
N ILE A 28 7.69 -12.95 -37.63
CA ILE A 28 9.07 -12.66 -38.06
C ILE A 28 9.32 -13.17 -39.48
N GLN A 29 8.83 -14.37 -39.81
CA GLN A 29 9.01 -14.98 -41.12
C GLN A 29 8.30 -14.20 -42.24
N LYS A 30 7.07 -13.71 -41.98
CA LYS A 30 6.27 -12.97 -42.97
C LYS A 30 6.82 -11.57 -43.30
N ARG A 31 7.72 -11.01 -42.47
CA ARG A 31 8.35 -9.68 -42.64
C ARG A 31 7.36 -8.52 -42.93
N ASN A 32 6.09 -8.66 -42.54
CA ASN A 32 5.07 -7.63 -42.73
C ASN A 32 4.95 -6.78 -41.46
N ILE A 33 5.17 -5.48 -41.63
CA ILE A 33 5.24 -4.53 -40.53
C ILE A 33 3.89 -4.35 -39.80
N GLN A 34 2.76 -4.47 -40.49
CA GLN A 34 1.43 -4.35 -39.90
C GLN A 34 1.14 -5.54 -38.97
N HIS A 35 1.48 -6.76 -39.41
CA HIS A 35 1.36 -7.96 -38.57
C HIS A 35 2.31 -7.91 -37.37
N PHE A 36 3.51 -7.34 -37.52
CA PHE A 36 4.43 -7.12 -36.42
C PHE A 36 3.86 -6.17 -35.35
N TYR A 37 3.25 -5.06 -35.75
CA TYR A 37 2.62 -4.13 -34.80
C TYR A 37 1.41 -4.74 -34.09
N SER A 38 0.53 -5.44 -34.82
CA SER A 38 -0.59 -6.16 -34.22
C SER A 38 -0.11 -7.21 -33.21
N PHE A 39 0.94 -7.97 -33.56
CA PHE A 39 1.53 -8.95 -32.66
C PHE A 39 2.13 -8.32 -31.40
N LEU A 40 2.89 -7.23 -31.53
CA LEU A 40 3.47 -6.51 -30.40
C LEU A 40 2.40 -5.99 -29.44
N LEU A 41 1.26 -5.53 -29.96
CA LEU A 41 0.11 -5.09 -29.16
C LEU A 41 -0.52 -6.25 -28.37
N ILE A 42 -0.70 -7.40 -29.02
CA ILE A 42 -1.20 -8.61 -28.36
C ILE A 42 -0.23 -9.03 -27.26
N LEU A 43 1.08 -9.01 -27.52
CA LEU A 43 2.11 -9.33 -26.53
C LEU A 43 2.08 -8.38 -25.31
N LEU A 44 2.04 -7.07 -25.56
CA LEU A 44 1.97 -6.07 -24.49
C LEU A 44 0.69 -6.22 -23.66
N SER A 45 -0.46 -6.45 -24.29
CA SER A 45 -1.73 -6.66 -23.58
C SER A 45 -1.72 -7.89 -22.66
N HIS A 46 -0.86 -8.88 -22.93
CA HIS A 46 -0.67 -10.07 -22.07
C HIS A 46 0.30 -9.85 -20.93
N LEU A 47 1.30 -8.98 -21.11
CA LEU A 47 2.34 -8.73 -20.11
C LEU A 47 1.93 -7.64 -19.11
N VAL A 48 1.18 -6.63 -19.56
CA VAL A 48 0.75 -5.49 -18.73
C VAL A 48 0.00 -5.92 -17.45
N PRO A 49 -1.00 -6.84 -17.51
CA PRO A 49 -1.67 -7.31 -16.30
C PRO A 49 -0.72 -8.00 -15.31
N ALA A 50 0.23 -8.80 -15.79
CA ALA A 50 1.21 -9.47 -14.94
C ALA A 50 2.15 -8.46 -14.26
N ILE A 51 2.60 -7.43 -14.98
CA ILE A 51 3.46 -6.36 -14.45
C ILE A 51 2.71 -5.54 -13.40
N ILE A 52 1.46 -5.18 -13.68
CA ILE A 52 0.59 -4.43 -12.76
C ILE A 52 0.40 -5.21 -11.46
N VAL A 53 0.17 -6.51 -11.55
CA VAL A 53 -0.02 -7.41 -10.38
C VAL A 53 1.21 -7.47 -9.46
N VAL A 54 2.44 -7.25 -9.97
CA VAL A 54 3.66 -7.14 -9.13
C VAL A 54 3.51 -6.02 -8.10
N MET A 55 2.89 -4.91 -8.52
CA MET A 55 2.80 -3.67 -7.73
C MET A 55 1.76 -3.76 -6.60
N PHE A 56 0.89 -4.78 -6.59
CA PHE A 56 -0.14 -4.98 -5.56
C PHE A 56 0.35 -5.73 -4.31
N PHE A 57 1.65 -5.88 -4.13
CA PHE A 57 2.17 -6.52 -2.93
C PHE A 57 1.85 -5.71 -1.67
N GLN A 58 1.15 -6.33 -0.72
CA GLN A 58 1.00 -5.81 0.64
C GLN A 58 1.75 -6.71 1.62
N SER A 59 2.81 -6.23 2.27
CA SER A 59 3.57 -7.01 3.26
C SER A 59 2.79 -7.31 4.54
N ASN A 60 1.76 -6.52 4.82
CA ASN A 60 1.04 -6.51 6.10
C ASN A 60 -0.30 -7.25 6.04
N VAL A 61 -0.49 -8.14 5.06
CA VAL A 61 -1.70 -8.93 4.87
C VAL A 61 -1.46 -10.36 5.38
N SER A 62 -2.48 -10.97 6.00
CA SER A 62 -2.32 -12.34 6.49
C SER A 62 -2.08 -13.29 5.31
N ILE A 63 -1.34 -14.37 5.56
CA ILE A 63 -1.05 -15.32 4.49
C ILE A 63 -2.30 -15.94 3.87
N PHE A 64 -3.38 -16.08 4.65
CA PHE A 64 -4.67 -16.53 4.15
C PHE A 64 -5.17 -15.67 2.97
N TYR A 65 -5.11 -14.35 3.08
CA TYR A 65 -5.49 -13.44 2.00
C TYR A 65 -4.53 -13.45 0.82
N HIS A 66 -3.23 -13.66 1.07
CA HIS A 66 -2.26 -13.87 -0.01
C HIS A 66 -2.60 -15.13 -0.84
N LEU A 67 -3.04 -16.21 -0.20
CA LEU A 67 -3.44 -17.44 -0.88
C LEU A 67 -4.72 -17.25 -1.70
N ILE A 68 -5.71 -16.52 -1.17
CA ILE A 68 -6.92 -16.15 -1.91
C ILE A 68 -6.57 -15.31 -3.15
N MET A 69 -5.70 -14.32 -3.00
CA MET A 69 -5.23 -13.48 -4.11
C MET A 69 -4.52 -14.31 -5.19
N ILE A 70 -3.64 -15.23 -4.78
CA ILE A 70 -2.97 -16.14 -5.71
C ILE A 70 -3.99 -16.98 -6.49
N ALA A 71 -4.96 -17.58 -5.80
CA ALA A 71 -6.00 -18.38 -6.45
C ALA A 71 -6.84 -17.54 -7.43
N ALA A 72 -7.26 -16.34 -7.03
CA ALA A 72 -8.01 -15.42 -7.88
C ALA A 72 -7.22 -15.02 -9.14
N LEU A 73 -5.92 -14.76 -8.99
CA LEU A 73 -5.04 -14.39 -10.11
C LEU A 73 -4.82 -15.55 -11.08
N VAL A 74 -4.66 -16.78 -10.58
CA VAL A 74 -4.59 -17.98 -11.44
C VAL A 74 -5.89 -18.13 -12.23
N MET A 75 -7.05 -18.05 -11.57
CA MET A 75 -8.35 -18.16 -12.25
C MET A 75 -8.57 -17.06 -13.28
N THR A 76 -8.13 -15.84 -12.97
CA THR A 76 -8.19 -14.70 -13.89
C THR A 76 -7.29 -14.94 -15.10
N GLY A 77 -6.06 -15.43 -14.90
CA GLY A 77 -5.15 -15.81 -15.98
C GLY A 77 -5.71 -16.91 -16.89
N ILE A 78 -6.39 -17.92 -16.32
CA ILE A 78 -7.04 -19.00 -17.10
C ILE A 78 -8.16 -18.43 -17.99
N ARG A 79 -9.02 -17.57 -17.43
CA ARG A 79 -10.08 -16.93 -18.21
C ARG A 79 -9.53 -16.00 -19.29
N TRP A 80 -8.49 -15.25 -18.95
CA TRP A 80 -7.77 -14.39 -19.89
C TRP A 80 -7.19 -15.20 -21.07
N THR A 81 -6.58 -16.35 -20.79
CA THR A 81 -6.08 -17.29 -21.83
C THR A 81 -7.18 -17.66 -22.82
N LYS A 82 -8.37 -18.00 -22.31
CA LYS A 82 -9.47 -18.48 -23.15
C LYS A 82 -9.91 -17.39 -24.13
N ILE A 83 -10.14 -16.18 -23.63
CA ILE A 83 -10.53 -15.02 -24.44
C ILE A 83 -9.48 -14.72 -25.50
N TRP A 84 -8.20 -14.75 -25.13
CA TRP A 84 -7.14 -14.45 -26.07
C TRP A 84 -6.84 -15.56 -27.06
N SER A 85 -7.13 -16.82 -26.72
CA SER A 85 -7.07 -17.91 -27.69
C SER A 85 -7.93 -17.59 -28.90
N GLU A 86 -9.17 -17.14 -28.69
CA GLU A 86 -10.11 -16.79 -29.77
C GLU A 86 -9.61 -15.61 -30.62
N VAL A 87 -8.90 -14.65 -30.00
CA VAL A 87 -8.26 -13.54 -30.73
C VAL A 87 -7.06 -14.01 -31.54
N LEU A 88 -6.26 -14.90 -30.96
CA LEU A 88 -5.11 -15.49 -31.63
C LEU A 88 -5.53 -16.39 -32.78
N ASP A 89 -6.62 -17.16 -32.63
CA ASP A 89 -7.23 -17.96 -33.69
C ASP A 89 -7.58 -17.08 -34.90
N LYS A 90 -8.30 -15.97 -34.67
CA LYS A 90 -8.65 -15.00 -35.73
C LYS A 90 -7.43 -14.31 -36.35
N PHE A 91 -6.41 -14.02 -35.54
CA PHE A 91 -5.18 -13.40 -36.03
C PHE A 91 -4.36 -14.35 -36.88
N GLU A 92 -4.28 -15.63 -36.49
CA GLU A 92 -3.68 -16.71 -37.27
C GLU A 92 -4.44 -16.93 -38.60
N GLU A 93 -5.77 -16.98 -38.56
CA GLU A 93 -6.60 -17.07 -39.76
C GLU A 93 -6.33 -15.91 -40.74
N GLN A 94 -6.12 -14.69 -40.24
CA GLN A 94 -5.75 -13.54 -41.08
C GLN A 94 -4.33 -13.61 -41.64
N LEU A 95 -3.40 -14.25 -40.93
CA LEU A 95 -2.05 -14.51 -41.43
C LEU A 95 -2.08 -15.57 -42.54
N ASP A 96 -3.01 -16.52 -42.46
CA ASP A 96 -3.20 -17.61 -43.41
C ASP A 96 -4.06 -17.23 -44.62
N LEU A 97 -5.08 -16.37 -44.49
CA LEU A 97 -5.94 -15.90 -45.59
C LEU A 97 -5.20 -15.17 -46.72
N ASN A 98 -3.94 -14.77 -46.51
CA ASN A 98 -3.07 -14.18 -47.54
C ASN A 98 -2.24 -15.21 -48.33
N GLU A 99 -2.32 -16.50 -48.00
CA GLU A 99 -1.67 -17.56 -48.77
C GLU A 99 -2.61 -18.76 -48.97
N SER A 100 -2.78 -19.16 -50.23
CA SER A 100 -3.36 -20.44 -50.63
C SER A 100 -2.41 -21.60 -50.29
N ALA A 101 -2.11 -21.81 -49.02
CA ALA A 101 -1.37 -22.96 -48.50
C ALA A 101 -2.26 -23.73 -47.51
N PRO A 102 -2.19 -25.07 -47.48
CA PRO A 102 -3.16 -25.88 -46.74
C PRO A 102 -3.02 -25.66 -45.22
N PRO A 103 -4.14 -25.77 -44.47
CA PRO A 103 -4.14 -25.51 -43.04
C PRO A 103 -3.21 -26.46 -42.31
N PHE A 104 -2.41 -25.93 -41.39
CA PHE A 104 -1.67 -26.72 -40.42
C PHE A 104 -2.67 -27.62 -39.69
N LYS A 105 -2.62 -28.94 -39.95
CA LYS A 105 -3.36 -29.91 -39.14
C LYS A 105 -2.88 -29.76 -37.71
N HIS A 106 -3.71 -29.18 -36.85
CA HIS A 106 -3.51 -29.21 -35.41
C HIS A 106 -3.32 -30.67 -35.00
N ALA A 107 -2.08 -31.03 -34.68
CA ALA A 107 -1.79 -32.30 -34.04
C ALA A 107 -2.65 -32.31 -32.77
N ASN A 108 -3.55 -33.28 -32.71
CA ASN A 108 -4.44 -33.49 -31.58
C ASN A 108 -3.57 -34.01 -30.43
N ILE A 109 -2.90 -33.09 -29.74
CA ILE A 109 -2.04 -33.37 -28.61
C ILE A 109 -2.95 -33.78 -27.45
N ASN A 110 -3.24 -35.07 -27.37
CA ASN A 110 -3.81 -35.73 -26.21
C ASN A 110 -2.80 -35.72 -25.04
N GLN A 111 -2.57 -34.55 -24.44
CA GLN A 111 -1.67 -34.34 -23.28
C GLN A 111 -2.41 -34.41 -21.94
N ARG A 112 -3.06 -35.54 -21.64
CA ARG A 112 -3.71 -35.73 -20.32
C ARG A 112 -2.88 -36.40 -19.21
N PRO A 113 -1.75 -37.12 -19.42
CA PRO A 113 -0.97 -37.65 -18.29
C PRO A 113 0.11 -36.69 -17.74
N ILE A 114 0.77 -35.93 -18.60
CA ILE A 114 1.93 -35.08 -18.22
C ILE A 114 1.48 -33.84 -17.44
N LYS A 115 0.34 -33.26 -17.83
CA LYS A 115 -0.23 -32.07 -17.18
C LYS A 115 -0.62 -32.36 -15.73
N GLU A 116 -1.21 -33.52 -15.45
CA GLU A 116 -1.64 -33.91 -14.11
C GLU A 116 -0.46 -34.25 -13.19
N GLN A 117 0.55 -34.96 -13.71
CA GLN A 117 1.77 -35.25 -12.96
C GLN A 117 2.57 -33.98 -12.63
N PHE A 118 2.69 -33.05 -13.56
CA PHE A 118 3.39 -31.78 -13.34
C PHE A 118 2.68 -30.93 -12.28
N ILE A 119 1.35 -30.78 -12.38
CA ILE A 119 0.54 -30.01 -11.43
C ILE A 119 0.63 -30.62 -10.01
N SER A 120 0.61 -31.94 -9.88
CA SER A 120 0.71 -32.62 -8.59
C SER A 120 2.08 -32.42 -7.92
N ARG A 121 3.18 -32.65 -8.66
CA ARG A 121 4.55 -32.48 -8.14
C ARG A 121 4.84 -31.03 -7.77
N PHE A 122 4.39 -30.09 -8.60
CA PHE A 122 4.58 -28.66 -8.37
C PHE A 122 3.81 -28.17 -7.13
N LYS A 123 2.54 -28.57 -6.96
CA LYS A 123 1.74 -28.25 -5.76
C LYS A 123 2.45 -28.69 -4.47
N LYS A 124 2.99 -29.91 -4.44
CA LYS A 124 3.69 -30.46 -3.26
C LYS A 124 4.96 -29.67 -2.92
N GLN A 125 5.78 -29.33 -3.93
CA GLN A 125 7.00 -28.54 -3.77
C GLN A 125 6.70 -27.12 -3.26
N LEU A 126 5.66 -26.47 -3.81
CA LEU A 126 5.25 -25.12 -3.44
C LEU A 126 4.76 -25.05 -1.98
N ILE A 127 3.96 -26.02 -1.53
CA ILE A 127 3.48 -26.11 -0.15
C ILE A 127 4.66 -26.25 0.83
N LEU A 128 5.64 -27.10 0.52
CA LEU A 128 6.83 -27.30 1.36
C LEU A 128 7.69 -26.03 1.44
N PHE A 129 7.86 -25.32 0.33
CA PHE A 129 8.61 -24.07 0.29
C PHE A 129 7.93 -22.96 1.12
N ILE A 130 6.62 -22.78 0.96
CA ILE A 130 5.84 -21.80 1.72
C ILE A 130 5.88 -22.11 3.22
N ASN A 131 5.73 -23.39 3.63
CA ASN A 131 5.79 -23.78 5.04
C ASN A 131 7.15 -23.48 5.68
N ARG A 132 8.27 -23.71 4.97
CA ARG A 132 9.61 -23.40 5.49
C ARG A 132 9.82 -21.89 5.71
N ILE A 133 9.35 -21.07 4.79
CA ILE A 133 9.43 -19.60 4.91
C ILE A 133 8.58 -19.12 6.09
N LEU A 134 7.37 -19.65 6.26
CA LEU A 134 6.48 -19.25 7.35
C LEU A 134 7.07 -19.57 8.72
N ILE A 135 7.61 -20.78 8.90
CA ILE A 135 8.21 -21.20 10.17
C ILE A 135 9.41 -20.31 10.53
N ALA A 136 10.26 -19.98 9.54
CA ALA A 136 11.43 -19.14 9.76
C ALA A 136 11.08 -17.69 10.14
N LEU A 137 10.06 -17.11 9.48
CA LEU A 137 9.62 -15.73 9.74
C LEU A 137 8.90 -15.58 11.08
N PHE A 138 8.03 -16.53 11.44
CA PHE A 138 7.27 -16.47 12.70
C PHE A 138 8.14 -16.68 13.94
N LYS A 139 9.11 -17.61 13.91
CA LYS A 139 10.02 -17.83 15.05
C LYS A 139 10.89 -16.62 15.37
N ARG A 140 11.41 -15.92 14.35
CA ARG A 140 12.26 -14.72 14.56
C ARG A 140 11.48 -13.51 15.05
N LYS A 141 10.27 -13.29 14.52
CA LYS A 141 9.42 -12.15 14.91
C LYS A 141 9.03 -12.21 16.40
N LEU A 142 8.57 -13.37 16.87
CA LEU A 142 8.18 -13.57 18.27
C LEU A 142 9.36 -13.43 19.25
N LEU A 143 10.55 -13.85 18.85
CA LEU A 143 11.76 -13.73 19.68
C LEU A 143 12.20 -12.26 19.81
N ILE A 144 12.17 -11.50 18.72
CA ILE A 144 12.55 -10.07 18.69
C ILE A 144 11.52 -9.23 19.45
N GLU A 145 10.22 -9.47 19.26
CA GLU A 145 9.16 -8.76 20.00
C GLU A 145 9.26 -9.02 21.51
N LYS A 146 9.62 -10.24 21.92
CA LYS A 146 9.84 -10.59 23.33
C LYS A 146 11.08 -9.92 23.91
N LEU A 147 12.21 -9.92 23.20
CA LEU A 147 13.45 -9.26 23.63
C LEU A 147 13.32 -7.73 23.69
N MET A 148 12.51 -7.14 22.82
CA MET A 148 12.26 -5.69 22.79
C MET A 148 11.22 -5.21 23.81
N SER A 149 10.36 -6.10 24.32
CA SER A 149 9.28 -5.75 25.24
C SER A 149 9.73 -5.46 26.68
N GLU A 150 10.98 -5.79 27.03
CA GLU A 150 11.61 -5.44 28.30
C GLU A 150 12.12 -3.98 28.26
N THR A 151 11.20 -3.05 28.01
CA THR A 151 11.44 -1.62 28.24
C THR A 151 11.61 -1.38 29.74
N LEU A 152 12.80 -0.95 30.16
CA LEU A 152 13.04 -0.35 31.47
C LEU A 152 12.11 0.87 31.60
N LEU A 153 11.19 0.81 32.57
CA LEU A 153 10.25 1.88 32.86
C LEU A 153 10.68 2.56 34.16
N PHE A 154 10.81 3.88 34.12
CA PHE A 154 11.16 4.69 35.29
C PHE A 154 9.92 5.34 35.89
N PRO A 155 9.88 5.55 37.22
CA PRO A 155 8.82 6.31 37.85
C PRO A 155 8.90 7.79 37.41
N PRO A 156 7.78 8.41 37.02
CA PRO A 156 7.76 9.82 36.62
C PRO A 156 7.98 10.78 37.79
N SER A 157 8.61 11.93 37.52
CA SER A 157 8.80 12.98 38.52
C SER A 157 7.47 13.64 38.90
N LYS A 158 7.38 14.23 40.11
CA LYS A 158 6.16 14.92 40.59
C LYS A 158 5.67 16.01 39.61
N ARG A 159 6.59 16.74 38.99
CA ARG A 159 6.30 17.77 37.97
C ARG A 159 5.53 17.17 36.79
N ILE A 160 6.04 16.08 36.24
CA ILE A 160 5.47 15.42 35.05
C ILE A 160 4.13 14.77 35.39
N VAL A 161 4.04 14.11 36.55
CA VAL A 161 2.77 13.52 37.03
C VAL A 161 1.69 14.60 37.15
N LYS A 162 2.03 15.76 37.71
CA LYS A 162 1.09 16.88 37.83
C LYS A 162 0.59 17.35 36.46
N ILE A 163 1.52 17.66 35.54
CA ILE A 163 1.16 18.10 34.18
C ILE A 163 0.28 17.07 33.48
N PHE A 164 0.61 15.78 33.61
CA PHE A 164 -0.17 14.69 33.02
C PHE A 164 -1.59 14.60 33.60
N MET A 165 -1.73 14.61 34.92
CA MET A 165 -3.03 14.54 35.60
C MET A 165 -3.91 15.75 35.27
N ASP A 166 -3.34 16.97 35.34
CA ASP A 166 -4.05 18.20 35.01
C ASP A 166 -4.53 18.17 33.54
N THR A 167 -3.71 17.66 32.62
CA THR A 167 -4.09 17.54 31.20
C THR A 167 -5.17 16.48 30.98
N GLN A 168 -5.09 15.34 31.67
CA GLN A 168 -6.14 14.31 31.63
C GLN A 168 -7.48 14.85 32.11
N GLU A 169 -7.47 15.59 33.21
CA GLU A 169 -8.67 16.20 33.79
C GLU A 169 -9.29 17.22 32.83
N GLN A 170 -8.48 18.13 32.25
CA GLN A 170 -8.94 19.08 31.24
C GLN A 170 -9.55 18.39 30.00
N LEU A 171 -9.06 17.21 29.62
CA LEU A 171 -9.62 16.43 28.52
C LEU A 171 -10.81 15.54 28.91
N GLY A 172 -11.17 15.47 30.21
CA GLY A 172 -12.21 14.59 30.74
C GLY A 172 -11.86 13.11 30.56
N MET A 173 -10.59 12.74 30.76
CA MET A 173 -10.06 11.39 30.56
C MET A 173 -9.56 10.80 31.88
N HIS A 174 -9.86 9.53 32.14
CA HIS A 174 -9.43 8.84 33.37
C HIS A 174 -8.88 7.45 33.05
N GLY A 175 -8.11 6.88 33.97
CA GLY A 175 -7.63 5.48 33.88
C GLY A 175 -6.52 5.24 32.85
N ILE A 176 -5.81 6.29 32.43
CA ILE A 176 -4.64 6.21 31.55
C ILE A 176 -3.38 6.26 32.41
N GLU A 177 -2.45 5.35 32.15
CA GLU A 177 -1.19 5.26 32.89
C GLU A 177 -0.08 6.08 32.21
N LEU A 178 0.84 6.62 33.00
CA LEU A 178 2.03 7.33 32.52
C LEU A 178 3.29 6.52 32.84
N PHE A 179 4.18 6.39 31.85
CA PHE A 179 5.49 5.79 32.04
C PHE A 179 6.61 6.63 31.40
N ILE A 180 7.83 6.46 31.91
CA ILE A 180 9.04 7.04 31.31
C ILE A 180 9.93 5.92 30.78
N THR A 181 10.51 6.12 29.59
CA THR A 181 11.50 5.22 28.98
C THR A 181 12.73 5.98 28.49
N ILE A 182 13.82 5.27 28.21
CA ILE A 182 15.08 5.88 27.75
C ILE A 182 14.92 6.30 26.28
N SER A 183 15.34 7.53 25.94
CA SER A 183 15.24 8.10 24.59
C SER A 183 15.87 7.22 23.51
N SER A 184 17.03 6.61 23.77
CA SER A 184 17.74 5.72 22.84
C SER A 184 16.97 4.48 22.39
N ARG A 185 15.83 4.17 23.02
CA ARG A 185 14.96 3.03 22.71
C ARG A 185 13.59 3.43 22.14
N SER A 186 13.35 4.72 21.88
CA SER A 186 12.06 5.23 21.43
C SER A 186 12.16 5.83 20.01
N PRO A 187 11.16 5.64 19.14
CA PRO A 187 11.13 6.28 17.82
C PRO A 187 10.80 7.79 17.86
N GLY A 188 10.54 8.36 19.05
CA GLY A 188 10.23 9.78 19.24
C GLY A 188 10.09 10.15 20.73
N TYR A 189 9.70 11.40 21.01
CA TYR A 189 9.59 11.96 22.36
C TYR A 189 8.47 11.39 23.23
N ALA A 190 7.39 10.95 22.59
CA ALA A 190 6.31 10.24 23.25
C ALA A 190 5.70 9.21 22.30
N TYR A 191 5.04 8.20 22.87
CA TYR A 191 4.21 7.29 22.10
C TYR A 191 3.15 6.63 22.98
N LEU A 192 2.10 6.14 22.32
CA LEU A 192 1.02 5.40 22.98
C LEU A 192 1.31 3.90 23.06
N LYS A 193 0.98 3.30 24.21
CA LYS A 193 0.80 1.86 24.37
C LYS A 193 -0.68 1.56 24.65
N PRO A 194 -1.50 1.31 23.62
CA PRO A 194 -2.88 0.91 23.84
C PRO A 194 -2.94 -0.54 24.31
N TRP A 195 -3.97 -0.89 25.09
CA TRP A 195 -4.15 -2.23 25.64
C TRP A 195 -2.95 -2.71 26.47
N PHE A 196 -2.26 -1.78 27.13
CA PHE A 196 -1.28 -2.07 28.16
C PHE A 196 -1.96 -2.81 29.34
N ARG A 197 -1.16 -3.33 30.28
CA ARG A 197 -1.55 -4.18 31.43
C ARG A 197 -3.05 -4.15 31.77
N LYS A 198 -3.74 -5.29 31.61
CA LYS A 198 -5.18 -5.46 31.86
C LYS A 198 -6.10 -4.58 30.97
N GLY A 199 -5.68 -4.28 29.73
CA GLY A 199 -6.48 -3.54 28.75
C GLY A 199 -6.53 -2.02 28.99
N ARG A 200 -5.67 -1.47 29.86
CA ARG A 200 -5.57 -0.03 30.11
C ARG A 200 -4.68 0.64 29.06
N ASN A 201 -4.94 1.91 28.76
CA ASN A 201 -4.10 2.67 27.85
C ASN A 201 -2.97 3.35 28.62
N ALA A 202 -1.82 3.51 27.98
CA ALA A 202 -0.68 4.20 28.57
C ALA A 202 -0.06 5.20 27.60
N VAL A 203 0.39 6.33 28.16
CA VAL A 203 1.28 7.29 27.50
C VAL A 203 2.70 7.02 27.99
N VAL A 204 3.64 6.86 27.07
CA VAL A 204 5.06 6.68 27.40
C VAL A 204 5.83 7.90 26.91
N LEU A 205 6.54 8.55 27.81
CA LEU A 205 7.42 9.69 27.52
C LEU A 205 8.88 9.25 27.54
N THR A 206 9.74 9.89 26.77
CA THR A 206 11.19 9.69 26.87
C THR A 206 11.80 10.53 27.99
N THR A 207 12.94 10.09 28.53
CA THR A 207 13.73 10.87 29.50
C THR A 207 14.08 12.25 28.95
N GLU A 208 14.47 12.33 27.68
CA GLU A 208 14.79 13.58 26.98
C GLU A 208 13.60 14.55 26.94
N ALA A 209 12.40 14.08 26.57
CA ALA A 209 11.19 14.90 26.63
C ALA A 209 10.90 15.40 28.04
N CYS A 210 11.18 14.59 29.05
CA CYS A 210 10.92 14.91 30.45
C CYS A 210 11.91 15.94 31.03
N GLU A 211 13.15 15.95 30.55
CA GLU A 211 14.25 16.79 31.06
C GLU A 211 14.37 18.10 30.29
N GLU A 212 14.21 18.08 28.96
CA GLU A 212 14.55 19.22 28.10
C GLU A 212 13.35 20.09 27.70
N PHE A 213 12.13 19.57 27.82
CA PHE A 213 10.94 20.30 27.38
C PHE A 213 10.43 21.24 28.49
N SER A 214 10.05 22.44 28.08
CA SER A 214 9.33 23.36 28.96
C SER A 214 7.95 22.81 29.32
N ASP A 215 7.34 23.28 30.40
CA ASP A 215 6.01 22.81 30.85
C ASP A 215 4.95 22.93 29.75
N GLU A 216 5.01 24.01 28.95
CA GLU A 216 4.09 24.22 27.84
C GLU A 216 4.28 23.22 26.69
N GLU A 217 5.54 22.91 26.34
CA GLU A 217 5.86 21.91 25.31
C GLU A 217 5.46 20.51 25.77
N LEU A 218 5.73 20.18 27.04
CA LEU A 218 5.40 18.90 27.64
C LEU A 218 3.88 18.72 27.77
N LYS A 219 3.16 19.75 28.21
CA LYS A 219 1.68 19.76 28.25
C LYS A 219 1.10 19.56 26.86
N ALA A 220 1.64 20.25 25.85
CA ALA A 220 1.21 20.11 24.46
C ALA A 220 1.45 18.70 23.91
N LEU A 221 2.62 18.11 24.18
CA LEU A 221 2.95 16.74 23.79
C LEU A 221 1.99 15.73 24.42
N ILE A 222 1.78 15.82 25.73
CA ILE A 222 0.87 14.93 26.46
C ILE A 222 -0.56 15.07 25.94
N ALA A 223 -1.04 16.31 25.73
CA ALA A 223 -2.37 16.55 25.20
C ALA A 223 -2.54 15.94 23.81
N HIS A 224 -1.55 16.08 22.92
CA HIS A 224 -1.55 15.47 21.58
C HIS A 224 -1.72 13.93 21.67
N GLU A 225 -0.90 13.27 22.49
CA GLU A 225 -0.97 11.81 22.69
C GLU A 225 -2.31 11.37 23.32
N LEU A 226 -2.83 12.10 24.30
CA LEU A 226 -4.11 11.80 24.92
C LEU A 226 -5.28 11.91 23.93
N ILE A 227 -5.22 12.84 22.96
CA ILE A 227 -6.24 12.93 21.91
C ILE A 227 -6.23 11.68 21.02
N HIS A 228 -5.07 11.12 20.70
CA HIS A 228 -5.01 9.84 20.00
C HIS A 228 -5.69 8.71 20.79
N ILE A 229 -5.54 8.68 22.12
CA ILE A 229 -6.30 7.74 22.97
C ILE A 229 -7.80 8.03 22.89
N LYS A 230 -8.21 9.30 23.04
CA LYS A 230 -9.61 9.72 23.09
C LYS A 230 -10.38 9.34 21.83
N TYR A 231 -9.76 9.51 20.67
CA TYR A 231 -10.37 9.18 19.38
C TYR A 231 -10.07 7.75 18.90
N LYS A 232 -9.41 6.94 19.73
CA LYS A 232 -9.03 5.55 19.42
C LYS A 232 -8.22 5.45 18.13
N ASP A 233 -7.26 6.36 17.99
CA ASP A 233 -6.37 6.48 16.83
C ASP A 233 -5.26 5.41 16.81
N TYR A 234 -5.42 4.40 17.65
CA TYR A 234 -4.64 3.18 17.62
C TYR A 234 -4.65 2.60 16.21
N ASP A 235 -3.56 1.91 15.86
CA ASP A 235 -3.44 1.17 14.62
C ASP A 235 -4.68 0.32 14.37
N PHE A 236 -5.63 0.89 13.64
CA PHE A 236 -6.67 0.15 13.00
C PHE A 236 -5.90 -0.76 12.06
N LYS A 237 -5.70 -2.00 12.50
CA LYS A 237 -5.62 -3.18 11.64
C LYS A 237 -6.93 -3.22 10.90
N SER A 238 -7.13 -2.27 9.99
CA SER A 238 -8.27 -2.15 9.12
C SER A 238 -8.14 -3.26 8.10
N THR A 239 -8.36 -4.48 8.60
CA THR A 239 -8.57 -5.68 7.81
C THR A 239 -9.68 -5.40 6.84
N LEU A 240 -10.74 -4.71 7.28
CA LEU A 240 -11.86 -4.27 6.44
C LEU A 240 -11.42 -3.42 5.24
N PHE A 241 -10.55 -2.42 5.40
CA PHE A 241 -10.13 -1.61 4.25
C PHE A 241 -9.14 -2.36 3.35
N SER A 242 -8.24 -3.15 3.93
CA SER A 242 -7.30 -4.00 3.19
C SER A 242 -8.02 -5.10 2.39
N THR A 243 -9.05 -5.74 2.96
CA THR A 243 -9.90 -6.69 2.24
C THR A 243 -10.76 -6.01 1.20
N SER A 244 -11.41 -4.88 1.53
CA SER A 244 -12.22 -4.12 0.57
C SER A 244 -11.42 -3.73 -0.66
N THR A 245 -10.15 -3.38 -0.49
CA THR A 245 -9.30 -2.99 -1.62
C THR A 245 -8.86 -4.18 -2.46
N ILE A 246 -8.59 -5.32 -1.80
CA ILE A 246 -8.33 -6.60 -2.47
C ILE A 246 -9.55 -7.02 -3.30
N PHE A 247 -10.76 -6.92 -2.74
CA PHE A 247 -12.00 -7.22 -3.45
C PHE A 247 -12.28 -6.24 -4.59
N LEU A 248 -12.04 -4.95 -4.40
CA LEU A 248 -12.19 -3.93 -5.45
C LEU A 248 -11.19 -4.15 -6.60
N PHE A 249 -9.97 -4.57 -6.28
CA PHE A 249 -8.97 -4.94 -7.28
C PHE A 249 -9.38 -6.20 -8.05
N ILE A 250 -9.80 -7.28 -7.37
CA ILE A 250 -10.29 -8.50 -8.02
C ILE A 250 -11.50 -8.17 -8.90
N ALA A 251 -12.46 -7.39 -8.39
CA ALA A 251 -13.63 -6.97 -9.14
C ALA A 251 -13.25 -6.14 -10.38
N GLY A 252 -12.37 -5.15 -10.25
CA GLY A 252 -11.89 -4.33 -11.36
C GLY A 252 -11.15 -5.16 -12.42
N MET A 253 -10.33 -6.13 -12.00
CA MET A 253 -9.65 -7.06 -12.91
C MET A 253 -10.62 -7.97 -13.65
N LEU A 254 -11.63 -8.53 -12.96
CA LEU A 254 -12.66 -9.35 -13.58
C LEU A 254 -13.50 -8.55 -14.58
N THR A 255 -13.87 -7.31 -14.22
CA THR A 255 -14.56 -6.38 -15.11
C THR A 255 -13.72 -6.05 -16.35
N TYR A 256 -12.42 -5.82 -16.20
CA TYR A 256 -11.50 -5.60 -17.30
C TYR A 256 -11.45 -6.80 -18.26
N VAL A 257 -11.27 -8.01 -17.72
CA VAL A 257 -11.24 -9.25 -18.52
C VAL A 257 -12.53 -9.41 -19.33
N TYR A 258 -13.68 -9.14 -18.71
CA TYR A 258 -14.98 -9.27 -19.36
C TYR A 258 -15.19 -8.23 -20.48
N ILE A 259 -14.82 -6.97 -20.23
CA ILE A 259 -14.90 -5.89 -21.24
C ILE A 259 -14.00 -6.21 -22.44
N VAL A 260 -12.75 -6.64 -22.20
CA VAL A 260 -11.81 -7.02 -23.27
C VAL A 260 -12.35 -8.17 -24.11
N GLY A 261 -12.95 -9.20 -23.48
CA GLY A 261 -13.53 -10.33 -24.21
C GLY A 261 -14.73 -9.96 -25.09
N ILE A 262 -15.57 -9.03 -24.65
CA ILE A 262 -16.68 -8.51 -25.47
C ILE A 262 -16.12 -7.73 -26.66
N ILE A 263 -15.14 -6.85 -26.44
CA ILE A 263 -14.52 -6.02 -27.49
C ILE A 263 -13.85 -6.87 -28.56
N SER A 264 -13.13 -7.91 -28.13
CA SER A 264 -12.36 -8.78 -29.01
C SER A 264 -13.23 -9.69 -29.89
N ALA A 265 -14.47 -9.94 -29.48
CA ALA A 265 -15.41 -10.71 -30.28
C ALA A 265 -15.92 -9.93 -31.52
N TYR A 266 -15.98 -8.58 -31.45
CA TYR A 266 -16.76 -7.77 -32.40
C TYR A 266 -15.95 -6.93 -33.40
N LEU A 267 -14.69 -6.56 -33.16
CA LEU A 267 -14.03 -5.54 -34.00
C LEU A 267 -12.52 -5.78 -34.17
N VAL A 268 -12.14 -6.30 -35.33
CA VAL A 268 -10.76 -6.71 -35.62
C VAL A 268 -9.83 -5.55 -36.06
N TYR A 269 -10.33 -4.33 -36.34
CA TYR A 269 -9.45 -3.25 -36.83
C TYR A 269 -9.64 -1.87 -36.14
N VAL A 270 -8.64 -1.54 -35.31
CA VAL A 270 -8.03 -0.23 -35.00
C VAL A 270 -8.80 0.86 -34.21
N ALA A 271 -10.07 1.17 -34.44
CA ALA A 271 -10.71 2.29 -33.70
C ALA A 271 -11.13 1.93 -32.25
N LEU A 272 -11.35 0.64 -31.99
CA LEU A 272 -11.94 0.15 -30.75
C LEU A 272 -10.92 -0.05 -29.61
N VAL A 273 -9.65 -0.36 -29.94
CA VAL A 273 -8.56 -0.48 -28.96
C VAL A 273 -8.25 0.87 -28.32
N LEU A 274 -8.31 1.98 -29.07
CA LEU A 274 -8.05 3.32 -28.54
C LEU A 274 -9.23 3.90 -27.74
N VAL A 275 -10.49 3.58 -28.07
CA VAL A 275 -11.68 4.05 -27.34
C VAL A 275 -11.90 3.29 -26.02
N LEU A 276 -11.41 2.06 -25.88
CA LEU A 276 -11.65 1.24 -24.68
C LEU A 276 -10.40 0.96 -23.84
N ALA A 277 -9.19 0.93 -24.40
CA ALA A 277 -7.97 0.80 -23.60
C ALA A 277 -7.65 2.09 -22.82
N ILE A 278 -7.99 3.26 -23.35
CA ILE A 278 -7.69 4.56 -22.72
C ILE A 278 -8.55 4.81 -21.46
N PRO A 279 -9.89 4.63 -21.45
CA PRO A 279 -10.70 4.77 -20.23
C PRO A 279 -10.40 3.70 -19.17
N VAL A 280 -10.04 2.49 -19.59
CA VAL A 280 -9.66 1.39 -18.70
C VAL A 280 -8.27 1.65 -18.08
N MET A 281 -7.30 2.15 -18.85
CA MET A 281 -6.03 2.64 -18.32
C MET A 281 -6.23 3.80 -17.35
N MET A 282 -7.20 4.71 -17.62
CA MET A 282 -7.56 5.80 -16.71
C MET A 282 -8.23 5.31 -15.41
N ILE A 283 -9.11 4.31 -15.47
CA ILE A 283 -9.77 3.74 -14.28
C ILE A 283 -8.80 2.91 -13.44
N VAL A 284 -7.83 2.22 -14.06
CA VAL A 284 -6.73 1.52 -13.38
C VAL A 284 -5.70 2.51 -12.80
N PHE A 285 -5.43 3.62 -13.49
CA PHE A 285 -4.60 4.72 -13.00
C PHE A 285 -5.27 5.47 -11.83
N LEU A 286 -6.58 5.74 -11.89
CA LEU A 286 -7.36 6.33 -10.79
C LEU A 286 -7.53 5.36 -9.62
N GLY A 287 -7.69 4.06 -9.90
CA GLY A 287 -7.72 2.98 -8.91
C GLY A 287 -6.39 2.80 -8.19
N MET A 288 -5.25 2.93 -8.89
CA MET A 288 -3.91 2.95 -8.28
C MET A 288 -3.64 4.23 -7.51
N LEU A 289 -4.11 5.39 -7.98
CA LEU A 289 -3.96 6.68 -7.28
C LEU A 289 -4.77 6.70 -5.98
N ILE A 290 -6.01 6.21 -6.00
CA ILE A 290 -6.85 6.02 -4.81
C ILE A 290 -6.22 4.95 -3.91
N TYR A 291 -5.72 3.84 -4.45
CA TYR A 291 -5.03 2.81 -3.67
C TYR A 291 -3.75 3.32 -3.00
N LEU A 292 -2.93 4.14 -3.65
CA LEU A 292 -1.72 4.75 -3.07
C LEU A 292 -2.04 5.80 -2.00
N LEU A 293 -3.13 6.56 -2.18
CA LEU A 293 -3.62 7.51 -1.16
C LEU A 293 -4.26 6.79 0.04
N TYR A 294 -4.76 5.57 -0.14
CA TYR A 294 -5.55 4.87 0.87
C TYR A 294 -4.89 3.63 1.48
N ALA A 295 -3.81 3.08 0.90
CA ALA A 295 -3.17 1.85 1.38
C ALA A 295 -2.36 2.10 2.67
N LYS A 296 -3.14 2.20 3.73
CA LYS A 296 -2.91 1.71 5.09
C LYS A 296 -2.25 2.66 6.08
N HIS A 297 -1.32 3.52 5.67
CA HIS A 297 -0.53 4.26 6.67
C HIS A 297 -0.46 5.77 6.42
N GLY A 298 0.14 6.25 5.32
CA GLY A 298 0.45 7.68 5.13
C GLY A 298 -0.71 8.65 5.38
N TYR A 299 -1.66 8.74 4.45
CA TYR A 299 -2.77 9.72 4.53
C TYR A 299 -3.55 9.64 5.86
N TRP A 300 -3.93 8.44 6.30
CA TRP A 300 -4.73 8.28 7.51
C TRP A 300 -3.95 8.51 8.81
N TYR A 301 -2.65 8.22 8.88
CA TYR A 301 -1.83 8.70 10.00
C TYR A 301 -1.70 10.21 9.94
N GLN A 302 -1.43 10.79 8.78
CA GLN A 302 -1.32 12.24 8.63
C GLN A 302 -2.60 12.96 9.09
N ILE A 303 -3.76 12.44 8.73
CA ILE A 303 -5.06 12.91 9.23
C ILE A 303 -5.18 12.77 10.74
N ARG A 304 -4.74 11.65 11.32
CA ARG A 304 -4.75 11.44 12.78
C ARG A 304 -3.89 12.47 13.49
N GLU A 305 -2.67 12.71 12.99
CA GLU A 305 -1.74 13.69 13.54
C GLU A 305 -2.31 15.10 13.53
N MET A 306 -2.81 15.57 12.37
CA MET A 306 -3.39 16.91 12.28
C MET A 306 -4.69 17.05 13.09
N ARG A 307 -5.47 15.96 13.20
CA ARG A 307 -6.65 15.93 14.06
C ARG A 307 -6.23 16.02 15.51
N ALA A 308 -5.21 15.27 15.93
CA ALA A 308 -4.68 15.31 17.28
C ALA A 308 -4.23 16.72 17.65
N ASP A 309 -3.42 17.35 16.79
CA ASP A 309 -2.98 18.74 16.96
C ASP A 309 -4.13 19.71 17.19
N ARG A 310 -5.11 19.70 16.28
CA ARG A 310 -6.20 20.68 16.30
C ARG A 310 -7.24 20.40 17.35
N LYS A 311 -7.54 19.13 17.66
CA LYS A 311 -8.48 18.75 18.72
C LYS A 311 -7.89 18.96 20.10
N ALA A 312 -6.58 18.76 20.27
CA ALA A 312 -5.90 19.12 21.50
C ALA A 312 -6.04 20.64 21.74
N CYS A 313 -5.76 21.45 20.72
CA CYS A 313 -5.94 22.92 20.81
C CYS A 313 -7.41 23.36 20.90
N GLU A 314 -8.36 22.56 20.41
CA GLU A 314 -9.80 22.86 20.53
C GLU A 314 -10.28 22.71 21.97
N LEU A 315 -9.79 21.67 22.65
CA LEU A 315 -10.18 21.32 24.02
C LEU A 315 -9.35 22.06 25.07
N ILE A 316 -8.09 22.36 24.76
CA ILE A 316 -7.16 23.07 25.64
C ILE A 316 -6.49 24.19 24.83
N PRO A 317 -7.15 25.35 24.64
CA PRO A 317 -6.64 26.42 23.77
C PRO A 317 -5.24 26.93 24.11
N GLU A 318 -4.85 26.88 25.38
CA GLU A 318 -3.56 27.38 25.85
C GLU A 318 -2.35 26.56 25.32
N ILE A 319 -2.53 25.29 24.95
CA ILE A 319 -1.39 24.46 24.49
C ILE A 319 -0.93 24.83 23.08
N ARG A 320 -1.68 25.65 22.33
CA ARG A 320 -1.40 25.92 20.92
C ARG A 320 0.01 26.48 20.72
N LEU A 321 0.42 27.42 21.58
CA LEU A 321 1.77 28.01 21.51
C LEU A 321 2.84 26.99 21.88
N GLY A 322 2.62 26.19 22.93
CA GLY A 322 3.49 25.09 23.34
C GLY A 322 3.68 24.05 22.22
N LEU A 323 2.61 23.72 21.49
CA LEU A 323 2.66 22.78 20.37
C LEU A 323 3.43 23.36 19.17
N ILE A 324 3.22 24.63 18.82
CA ILE A 324 4.00 25.29 17.76
C ILE A 324 5.49 25.34 18.14
N LYS A 325 5.80 25.66 19.40
CA LYS A 325 7.18 25.70 19.91
C LYS A 325 7.83 24.32 19.82
N LEU A 326 7.13 23.29 20.26
CA LEU A 326 7.57 21.89 20.17
C LEU A 326 7.86 21.48 18.72
N LEU A 327 6.93 21.73 17.78
CA LEU A 327 7.13 21.37 16.38
C LEU A 327 8.30 22.12 15.73
N LYS A 328 8.54 23.38 16.09
CA LYS A 328 9.70 24.16 15.63
C LYS A 328 11.01 23.62 16.21
N ARG A 329 11.02 23.17 17.47
CA ARG A 329 12.18 22.52 18.07
C ARG A 329 12.54 21.26 17.27
N MET A 330 11.57 20.38 17.06
CA MET A 330 11.74 19.17 16.24
C MET A 330 12.20 19.49 14.82
N GLN A 331 11.77 20.62 14.25
CA GLN A 331 12.20 21.05 12.93
C GLN A 331 13.69 21.38 12.89
N ASN A 332 14.21 22.08 13.90
CA ASN A 332 15.62 22.44 14.00
C ASN A 332 16.54 21.22 14.18
N GLU A 333 16.11 20.25 15.01
CA GLU A 333 16.84 18.99 15.23
C GLU A 333 16.95 18.16 13.95
N ASN A 334 15.95 18.21 13.08
CA ASN A 334 15.93 17.46 11.81
C ASN A 334 16.79 18.09 10.69
N MET A 335 17.27 19.33 10.84
CA MET A 335 18.04 20.02 9.79
C MET A 335 19.45 19.46 9.56
N GLU A 336 19.97 18.61 10.46
CA GLU A 336 21.36 18.14 10.43
C GLU A 336 21.67 17.04 9.38
N THR A 337 20.69 16.56 8.62
CA THR A 337 20.94 15.49 7.65
C THR A 337 21.30 16.02 6.25
N ASN A 338 22.60 16.13 5.97
CA ASN A 338 23.15 16.51 4.67
C ASN A 338 23.04 15.37 3.64
N ILE A 339 21.80 14.93 3.35
CA ILE A 339 21.52 13.87 2.38
C ILE A 339 21.65 14.45 0.97
N PRO A 340 22.41 13.81 0.06
CA PRO A 340 22.49 14.26 -1.33
C PRO A 340 21.11 14.32 -2.02
N TRP A 341 20.88 15.35 -2.84
CA TRP A 341 19.58 15.65 -3.45
C TRP A 341 18.95 14.48 -4.22
N TYR A 342 19.76 13.63 -4.86
CA TYR A 342 19.30 12.50 -5.66
C TYR A 342 18.76 11.33 -4.81
N ARG A 343 19.12 11.25 -3.52
CA ARG A 343 18.52 10.28 -2.57
C ARG A 343 17.20 10.79 -1.98
N LYS A 344 17.00 12.11 -1.91
CA LYS A 344 15.78 12.71 -1.36
C LYS A 344 14.53 12.36 -2.18
N LEU A 345 14.64 12.33 -3.51
CA LEU A 345 13.46 12.10 -4.37
C LEU A 345 12.85 10.71 -4.17
N PRO A 346 13.59 9.59 -4.30
CA PRO A 346 13.04 8.28 -4.02
C PRO A 346 12.55 8.16 -2.58
N GLU A 347 13.24 8.74 -1.60
CA GLU A 347 12.84 8.67 -0.19
C GLU A 347 11.48 9.35 0.07
N ARG A 348 11.23 10.53 -0.51
CA ARG A 348 9.95 11.26 -0.40
C ARG A 348 8.72 10.47 -0.87
N TYR A 349 8.92 9.58 -1.86
CA TYR A 349 7.84 8.82 -2.48
C TYR A 349 7.78 7.35 -2.04
N SER A 350 8.90 6.79 -1.57
CA SER A 350 9.01 5.38 -1.15
C SER A 350 8.91 5.18 0.36
N ARG A 351 9.25 6.19 1.18
CA ARG A 351 9.05 6.12 2.63
C ARG A 351 7.62 6.47 2.97
N TRP A 352 7.02 5.64 3.81
CA TRP A 352 5.69 5.89 4.36
C TRP A 352 5.82 6.95 5.45
N HIS A 353 5.54 8.20 5.11
CA HIS A 353 5.48 9.27 6.10
C HIS A 353 4.15 9.20 6.86
N THR A 354 4.23 8.74 8.10
CA THR A 354 3.08 8.70 9.03
C THR A 354 2.68 10.10 9.51
N HIS A 355 3.61 11.04 9.48
CA HIS A 355 3.37 12.43 9.87
C HIS A 355 3.39 13.36 8.64
N PRO A 356 2.54 14.39 8.58
CA PRO A 356 2.70 15.47 7.62
C PRO A 356 3.94 16.28 7.97
N SER A 357 4.45 17.08 7.02
CA SER A 357 5.59 17.95 7.28
C SER A 357 5.34 18.87 8.47
N LEU A 358 6.39 19.11 9.25
CA LEU A 358 6.33 19.99 10.42
C LEU A 358 5.88 21.40 10.02
N ASP A 359 6.37 21.91 8.87
CA ASP A 359 5.93 23.18 8.29
C ASP A 359 4.43 23.24 8.05
N TYR A 360 3.86 22.16 7.50
CA TYR A 360 2.43 22.12 7.25
C TYR A 360 1.64 22.08 8.56
N ARG A 361 2.04 21.27 9.53
CA ARG A 361 1.40 21.23 10.87
C ARG A 361 1.47 22.59 11.56
N ILE A 362 2.64 23.23 11.57
CA ILE A 362 2.84 24.58 12.12
C ILE A 362 1.93 25.58 11.40
N HIS A 363 1.88 25.57 10.06
CA HIS A 363 1.02 26.46 9.28
C HIS A 363 -0.47 26.28 9.64
N LEU A 364 -0.92 25.04 9.82
CA LEU A 364 -2.31 24.74 10.21
C LEU A 364 -2.65 25.18 11.63
N LEU A 365 -1.66 25.23 12.54
CA LEU A 365 -1.81 25.71 13.91
C LEU A 365 -1.74 27.24 14.01
N GLN A 366 -0.88 27.88 13.22
CA GLN A 366 -0.82 29.35 13.11
C GLN A 366 -2.12 29.90 12.50
N ASN A 367 -2.62 29.26 11.45
CA ASN A 367 -3.90 29.58 10.81
C ASN A 367 -5.02 28.71 11.37
N TYR A 368 -5.12 28.67 12.71
CA TYR A 368 -5.98 27.73 13.41
C TYR A 368 -7.42 27.77 12.90
N LYS A 369 -7.94 26.58 12.60
CA LYS A 369 -9.35 26.33 12.34
C LYS A 369 -9.76 25.07 13.09
N LYS A 370 -10.96 25.08 13.69
CA LYS A 370 -11.54 23.90 14.34
C LYS A 370 -11.57 22.73 13.35
N TRP A 371 -11.30 21.53 13.86
CA TRP A 371 -11.28 20.34 13.02
C TRP A 371 -12.67 20.06 12.45
N SER A 372 -12.74 19.79 11.15
CA SER A 372 -14.00 19.47 10.47
C SER A 372 -13.80 18.34 9.45
N TYR A 373 -14.90 17.71 9.03
CA TYR A 373 -14.87 16.68 7.99
C TYR A 373 -14.32 17.20 6.65
N LYS A 374 -14.41 18.51 6.39
CA LYS A 374 -13.85 19.14 5.17
C LYS A 374 -12.32 19.02 5.12
N GLU A 375 -11.66 18.88 6.26
CA GLU A 375 -10.20 18.74 6.33
C GLU A 375 -9.70 17.43 5.72
N TYR A 376 -10.51 16.37 5.72
CA TYR A 376 -10.16 15.11 5.05
C TYR A 376 -10.03 15.35 3.54
N ILE A 377 -11.07 15.91 2.92
CA ILE A 377 -11.07 16.20 1.48
C ILE A 377 -9.97 17.21 1.14
N ARG A 378 -9.81 18.26 1.95
CA ARG A 378 -8.76 19.26 1.75
C ARG A 378 -7.37 18.63 1.79
N HIS A 379 -7.11 17.79 2.79
CA HIS A 379 -5.83 17.11 2.91
C HIS A 379 -5.60 16.13 1.77
N PHE A 380 -6.64 15.44 1.30
CA PHE A 380 -6.53 14.57 0.12
C PHE A 380 -6.02 15.33 -1.10
N PHE A 381 -6.63 16.48 -1.42
CA PHE A 381 -6.15 17.32 -2.53
C PHE A 381 -4.78 17.94 -2.24
N GLN A 382 -4.47 18.22 -0.97
CA GLN A 382 -3.16 18.71 -0.58
C GLN A 382 -2.06 17.66 -0.77
N THR A 383 -2.31 16.40 -0.39
CA THR A 383 -1.41 15.27 -0.64
C THR A 383 -1.25 15.03 -2.13
N LEU A 384 -2.33 15.10 -2.91
CA LEU A 384 -2.25 15.01 -4.37
C LEU A 384 -1.40 16.15 -4.95
N LYS A 385 -1.60 17.39 -4.48
CA LYS A 385 -0.79 18.54 -4.87
C LYS A 385 0.68 18.32 -4.52
N TRP A 386 1.01 17.82 -3.32
CA TRP A 386 2.39 17.52 -2.93
C TRP A 386 3.02 16.45 -3.83
N ALA A 387 2.28 15.39 -4.12
CA ALA A 387 2.73 14.33 -5.00
C ALA A 387 3.00 14.83 -6.43
N ILE A 388 2.16 15.73 -6.95
CA ILE A 388 2.34 16.33 -8.28
C ILE A 388 3.49 17.35 -8.28
N THR A 389 3.70 18.07 -7.18
CA THR A 389 4.68 19.17 -7.09
C THR A 389 6.07 18.76 -6.59
N GLY A 390 6.36 17.46 -6.42
CA GLY A 390 7.71 17.04 -6.02
C GLY A 390 7.96 16.98 -4.50
N LYS A 391 6.93 17.26 -3.68
CA LYS A 391 7.03 17.32 -2.20
C LYS A 391 6.67 15.99 -1.51
N GLY A 392 6.64 14.90 -2.27
CA GLY A 392 6.31 13.58 -1.75
C GLY A 392 4.88 13.47 -1.22
N TRP A 393 4.69 12.55 -0.27
CA TRP A 393 3.38 12.28 0.32
C TRP A 393 3.10 13.06 1.62
N SER A 394 4.13 13.63 2.26
CA SER A 394 4.04 14.40 3.51
C SER A 394 4.20 15.91 3.35
N GLY A 395 4.71 16.38 2.21
CA GLY A 395 4.99 17.80 1.98
C GLY A 395 6.43 18.24 2.27
N ASP A 396 7.37 17.30 2.46
CA ASP A 396 8.80 17.51 2.74
C ASP A 396 9.71 17.61 1.49
#